data_AF-A0A8K1FGK9-F1
#
_entry.id   AF-A0A8K1FGK9-F1
#
_cell.length_a   1.000
_cell.length_b   1.000
_cell.length_c   1.000
_cell.angle_alpha   90.00
_cell.angle_beta   90.00
_cell.angle_gamma   90.00
#
_symmetry.space_group_name_H-M   'P 1'
#
loop_
_entity.id
_entity.type
_entity.pdbx_description
1 polymer ?
#
loop_
_entity_poly.entity_id
_entity_poly.type
_entity_poly.pdbx_seq_one_letter_code
_entity_poly.pdbx_strand_id
1 'polypeptide(L)'
;MALMQRVIQRALAYFHGTTPFTPSVAAIAMSGAAAAPAPATNTLLDAIWLAAPKSKVTPSRKKIRNNDPSKRLKNIVHFQDCALCGEKKLRHRLCMSCFKKGKYFV
;
A
#
# COMPACT_ATOMS: atom_id res chain seq x y z
N MET A 1 -29.20 -4.04 -23.67
CA MET A 1 -29.08 -2.62 -23.23
C MET A 1 -29.63 -2.35 -21.82
N ALA A 2 -30.74 -2.97 -21.38
CA ALA A 2 -31.35 -2.68 -20.08
C ALA A 2 -30.54 -3.09 -18.82
N LEU A 3 -29.70 -4.13 -18.90
CA LEU A 3 -28.89 -4.61 -17.77
C LEU A 3 -27.73 -3.66 -17.42
N MET A 4 -27.08 -3.09 -18.44
CA MET A 4 -26.01 -2.08 -18.25
C MET A 4 -26.56 -0.78 -17.68
N GLN A 5 -27.77 -0.36 -18.08
CA GLN A 5 -28.44 0.81 -17.52
C GLN A 5 -28.75 0.63 -16.02
N ARG A 6 -29.16 -0.55 -15.57
CA ARG A 6 -29.41 -0.84 -14.14
C ARG A 6 -28.13 -0.80 -13.29
N VAL A 7 -26.99 -1.21 -13.84
CA VAL A 7 -25.69 -1.16 -13.15
C VAL A 7 -25.20 0.28 -13.03
N ILE A 8 -25.35 1.08 -14.08
CA ILE A 8 -24.98 2.52 -14.08
C ILE A 8 -25.88 3.29 -13.10
N GLN A 9 -27.19 3.03 -13.09
CA GLN A 9 -28.13 3.65 -12.15
C GLN A 9 -27.81 3.30 -10.68
N ARG A 10 -27.42 2.06 -10.39
CA ARG A 10 -26.97 1.67 -9.03
C ARG A 10 -25.64 2.31 -8.64
N ALA A 11 -24.72 2.50 -9.57
CA ALA A 11 -23.46 3.20 -9.31
C ALA A 11 -23.69 4.68 -9.00
N LEU A 12 -24.58 5.35 -9.76
CA LEU A 12 -24.92 6.77 -9.51
C LEU A 12 -25.62 6.97 -8.16
N ALA A 13 -26.50 6.05 -7.73
CA ALA A 13 -27.12 6.10 -6.41
C ALA A 13 -26.10 6.00 -5.24
N TYR A 14 -24.96 5.32 -5.44
CA TYR A 14 -23.89 5.24 -4.45
C TYR A 14 -23.02 6.52 -4.40
N PHE A 15 -22.93 7.28 -5.49
CA PHE A 15 -22.16 8.52 -5.55
C PHE A 15 -22.98 9.76 -5.15
N HIS A 16 -24.30 9.74 -5.32
CA HIS A 16 -25.20 10.80 -4.87
C HIS A 16 -25.68 10.58 -3.43
N GLY A 17 -24.74 10.54 -2.49
CA GLY A 17 -25.03 10.66 -1.06
C GLY A 17 -25.38 12.11 -0.70
N THR A 18 -26.53 12.59 -1.16
CA THR A 18 -27.11 13.87 -0.72
C THR A 18 -28.38 13.59 0.05
N THR A 19 -28.24 13.12 1.28
CA THR A 19 -29.28 13.39 2.28
C THR A 19 -29.14 14.87 2.65
N PRO A 20 -30.18 15.71 2.51
CA PRO A 20 -30.20 16.99 3.18
C PRO A 20 -30.24 16.68 4.69
N PHE A 21 -29.07 16.73 5.32
CA PHE A 21 -28.98 16.81 6.77
C PHE A 21 -29.57 18.16 7.16
N THR A 22 -30.84 18.16 7.54
CA THR A 22 -31.43 19.28 8.27
C THR A 22 -30.82 19.24 9.67
N PRO A 23 -29.98 20.20 10.08
CA PRO A 23 -29.63 20.30 11.48
C PRO A 23 -30.89 20.77 12.21
N SER A 24 -31.59 19.87 12.90
CA SER A 24 -32.37 20.30 14.04
C SER A 24 -31.37 20.86 15.04
N VAL A 25 -31.35 22.19 15.17
CA VAL A 25 -30.70 22.87 16.29
C VAL A 25 -31.48 22.54 17.56
N ALA A 26 -31.29 21.32 18.07
CA ALA A 26 -31.47 21.05 19.49
C ALA A 26 -30.26 21.68 20.18
N ALA A 27 -30.51 22.80 20.87
CA ALA A 27 -29.52 23.48 21.67
C ALA A 27 -28.91 22.51 22.70
N ILE A 28 -27.70 22.03 22.43
CA ILE A 28 -26.85 21.44 23.46
C ILE A 28 -26.25 22.63 24.18
N ALA A 29 -26.68 22.84 25.42
CA ALA A 29 -26.13 23.85 26.31
C ALA A 29 -24.61 23.64 26.41
N MET A 30 -23.85 24.57 25.83
CA MET A 30 -22.41 24.68 26.04
C MET A 30 -22.17 25.03 27.51
N SER A 31 -21.85 24.03 28.32
CA SER A 31 -21.19 24.25 29.60
C SER A 31 -19.69 24.17 29.36
N GLY A 32 -19.03 25.31 29.52
CA GLY A 32 -17.64 25.52 29.14
C GLY A 32 -16.64 24.56 29.78
N ALA A 33 -15.73 24.06 28.95
CA ALA A 33 -14.40 23.70 29.37
C ALA A 33 -13.44 24.55 28.53
N ALA A 34 -12.80 25.51 29.19
CA ALA A 34 -11.69 26.26 28.62
C ALA A 34 -10.57 25.28 28.23
N ALA A 35 -10.11 25.33 26.99
CA ALA A 35 -8.87 24.68 26.57
C ALA A 35 -8.08 25.67 25.70
N ALA A 36 -6.98 26.12 26.32
CA ALA A 36 -5.79 26.85 25.88
C ALA A 36 -5.59 27.23 24.39
N PRO A 37 -4.88 28.34 24.12
CA PRO A 37 -4.44 28.66 22.75
C PRO A 37 -3.53 27.53 22.27
N ALA A 38 -3.97 26.82 21.22
CA ALA A 38 -3.14 25.80 20.60
C ALA A 38 -1.87 26.48 20.06
N PRO A 39 -0.66 25.99 20.40
CA PRO A 39 0.56 26.46 19.76
C PRO A 39 0.42 26.28 18.25
N ALA A 40 1.10 27.12 17.45
CA ALA A 40 1.18 26.99 15.99
C ALA A 40 1.98 25.72 15.61
N THR A 41 1.45 24.56 15.98
CA THR A 41 1.88 23.27 15.50
C THR A 41 1.34 23.16 14.08
N ASN A 42 2.21 22.69 13.18
CA ASN A 42 1.82 22.49 11.79
C ASN A 42 0.62 21.53 11.78
N THR A 43 -0.58 22.07 11.61
CA THR A 43 -1.85 21.34 11.74
C THR A 43 -1.92 20.09 10.86
N LEU A 44 -1.18 20.12 9.74
CA LEU A 44 -0.99 18.98 8.86
C LEU A 44 -0.16 17.85 9.49
N LEU A 45 0.92 18.18 10.21
CA LEU A 45 1.71 17.19 10.94
C LEU A 45 0.84 16.56 12.03
N ASP A 46 0.15 17.35 12.83
CA ASP A 46 -0.73 16.82 13.89
C ASP A 46 -1.84 15.93 13.31
N ALA A 47 -2.41 16.30 12.16
CA ALA A 47 -3.40 15.48 11.46
C ALA A 47 -2.85 14.15 10.94
N ILE A 48 -1.59 14.12 10.46
CA ILE A 48 -0.92 12.90 10.01
C ILE A 48 -0.62 11.98 11.19
N TRP A 49 -0.19 12.53 12.33
CA TRP A 49 0.11 11.76 13.55
C TRP A 49 -1.14 11.10 14.15
N LEU A 50 -2.30 11.73 14.02
CA LEU A 50 -3.59 11.20 14.45
C LEU A 50 -4.27 10.30 13.41
N ALA A 51 -3.69 10.13 12.21
CA ALA A 51 -4.29 9.37 11.14
C ALA A 51 -4.23 7.86 11.42
N ALA A 52 -5.40 7.25 11.61
CA ALA A 52 -5.57 5.80 11.70
C ALA A 52 -6.39 5.28 10.50
N PRO A 53 -6.12 4.04 10.03
CA PRO A 53 -6.99 3.41 9.04
C PRO A 53 -8.43 3.31 9.56
N LYS A 54 -9.38 3.93 8.85
CA LYS A 54 -10.79 3.95 9.28
C LYS A 54 -11.44 2.57 9.30
N SER A 55 -11.03 1.67 8.41
CA SER A 55 -11.63 0.34 8.29
C SER A 55 -10.65 -0.71 7.77
N LYS A 56 -10.98 -1.99 8.01
CA LYS A 56 -10.18 -3.14 7.57
C LYS A 56 -10.20 -3.27 6.05
N VAL A 57 -9.03 -3.45 5.45
CA VAL A 57 -8.90 -3.72 4.01
C VAL A 57 -9.42 -5.13 3.68
N THR A 58 -10.27 -5.25 2.66
CA THR A 58 -10.80 -6.55 2.23
C THR A 58 -9.67 -7.45 1.68
N PRO A 59 -9.79 -8.78 1.84
CA PRO A 59 -8.79 -9.73 1.31
C PRO A 59 -8.55 -9.56 -0.20
N SER A 60 -9.60 -9.27 -0.97
CA SER A 60 -9.52 -9.01 -2.42
C SER A 60 -8.62 -7.81 -2.74
N ARG A 61 -8.84 -6.66 -2.06
CA ARG A 61 -8.01 -5.46 -2.23
C ARG A 61 -6.55 -5.69 -1.85
N LYS A 62 -6.31 -6.41 -0.74
CA LYS A 62 -4.96 -6.80 -0.32
C LYS A 62 -4.28 -7.71 -1.37
N LYS A 63 -5.00 -8.68 -1.93
CA LYS A 63 -4.49 -9.60 -2.94
C LYS A 63 -4.07 -8.87 -4.21
N ILE A 64 -4.90 -7.95 -4.73
CA ILE A 64 -4.59 -7.15 -5.92
C ILE A 64 -3.34 -6.31 -5.67
N ARG A 65 -3.28 -5.58 -4.55
CA ARG A 65 -2.14 -4.71 -4.20
C ARG A 65 -0.82 -5.48 -4.06
N ASN A 66 -0.87 -6.72 -3.57
CA ASN A 66 0.32 -7.54 -3.34
C ASN A 66 0.78 -8.28 -4.60
N ASN A 67 -0.15 -8.67 -5.48
CA ASN A 67 0.14 -9.40 -6.72
C ASN A 67 0.32 -8.50 -7.94
N ASP A 68 0.46 -7.20 -7.73
CA ASP A 68 0.80 -6.23 -8.76
C ASP A 68 2.06 -6.69 -9.53
N PRO A 69 2.06 -6.72 -10.87
CA PRO A 69 3.21 -7.10 -11.69
C PRO A 69 4.51 -6.35 -11.34
N SER A 70 4.41 -5.11 -10.85
CA SER A 70 5.55 -4.30 -10.42
C SER A 70 6.27 -4.88 -9.20
N LYS A 71 5.54 -5.53 -8.29
CA LYS A 71 6.04 -6.09 -7.03
C LYS A 71 6.39 -7.57 -7.14
N ARG A 72 5.99 -8.21 -8.24
CA ARG A 72 6.25 -9.63 -8.45
C ARG A 72 7.75 -9.87 -8.61
N LEU A 73 8.24 -10.94 -7.99
CA LEU A 73 9.63 -11.36 -8.14
C LEU A 73 9.93 -11.63 -9.62
N LYS A 74 10.86 -10.85 -10.17
CA LYS A 74 11.31 -11.01 -11.56
C LYS A 74 12.26 -12.21 -11.63
N ASN A 75 12.16 -12.98 -12.72
CA ASN A 75 13.08 -14.09 -12.95
C ASN A 75 14.50 -13.57 -13.20
N ILE A 76 15.48 -14.19 -12.55
CA ILE A 76 16.91 -13.92 -12.76
C ILE A 76 17.36 -14.75 -13.96
N VAL A 77 17.44 -14.14 -15.14
CA VAL A 77 17.82 -14.84 -16.39
C VAL A 77 19.33 -14.95 -16.62
N HIS A 78 20.13 -14.27 -15.80
CA HIS A 78 21.57 -14.11 -16.01
C HIS A 78 22.40 -15.10 -15.17
N PHE A 79 21.98 -16.35 -15.09
CA PHE A 79 22.82 -17.44 -14.60
C PHE A 79 23.77 -17.91 -15.69
N GLN A 80 25.02 -18.19 -15.32
CA GLN A 80 26.05 -18.76 -16.18
C GLN A 80 26.73 -19.92 -15.46
N ASP A 81 27.26 -20.87 -16.20
CA ASP A 81 28.06 -21.95 -15.63
C ASP A 81 29.44 -21.47 -15.21
N CYS A 82 29.95 -21.96 -14.09
CA CYS A 82 31.32 -21.72 -13.69
C CYS A 82 32.27 -22.63 -14.49
N ALA A 83 33.29 -22.04 -15.12
CA ALA A 83 34.30 -22.78 -15.87
C ALA A 83 35.12 -23.80 -15.05
N LEU A 84 35.19 -23.65 -13.72
CA LEU A 84 36.01 -24.51 -12.85
C LEU A 84 35.23 -25.65 -12.19
N CYS A 85 33.99 -25.39 -11.75
CA CYS A 85 33.18 -26.36 -10.99
C CYS A 85 31.89 -26.78 -11.69
N GLY A 86 31.49 -26.12 -12.78
CA GLY A 86 30.22 -26.37 -13.46
C GLY A 86 28.98 -25.89 -12.69
N GLU A 87 29.11 -25.33 -11.49
CA GLU A 87 27.97 -24.80 -10.73
C GLU A 87 27.49 -23.45 -11.32
N LYS A 88 26.18 -23.21 -11.24
CA LYS A 88 25.55 -21.97 -11.71
C LYS A 88 26.00 -20.80 -10.84
N LYS A 89 26.49 -19.74 -11.47
CA LYS A 89 26.86 -18.45 -10.86
C LYS A 89 26.09 -17.30 -11.52
N LEU A 90 25.99 -16.17 -10.84
CA LEU A 90 25.50 -14.94 -11.48
C LEU A 90 26.55 -14.36 -12.43
N ARG A 91 26.11 -13.69 -13.51
CA ARG A 91 26.99 -12.89 -14.37
C ARG A 91 27.78 -11.86 -13.54
N HIS A 92 29.06 -11.68 -13.87
CA HIS A 92 30.00 -10.76 -13.21
C HIS A 92 30.28 -11.02 -11.72
N ARG A 93 29.86 -12.17 -11.18
CA ARG A 93 30.18 -12.58 -9.80
C ARG A 93 31.12 -13.79 -9.80
N LEU A 94 32.05 -13.83 -8.86
CA LEU A 94 32.85 -15.02 -8.59
C LEU A 94 31.95 -16.17 -8.12
N CYS A 95 32.31 -17.40 -8.48
CA CYS A 95 31.56 -18.56 -8.00
C CYS A 95 31.81 -18.75 -6.50
N MET A 96 30.74 -18.74 -5.69
CA MET A 96 30.85 -18.82 -4.24
C MET A 96 31.45 -20.15 -3.78
N SER A 97 31.19 -21.25 -4.49
CA SER A 97 31.74 -22.56 -4.15
C SER A 97 33.23 -22.67 -4.49
N CYS A 98 33.67 -22.16 -5.64
CA CYS A 98 35.10 -22.09 -5.97
C CYS A 98 35.86 -21.16 -5.04
N PHE A 99 35.25 -20.03 -4.64
CA PHE A 99 35.84 -19.11 -3.67
C PHE A 99 36.02 -19.79 -2.30
N LYS A 100 34.97 -20.47 -1.79
CA LYS A 100 35.03 -21.19 -0.51
C LYS A 100 36.05 -22.34 -0.53
N LYS A 101 36.24 -22.98 -1.68
CA LYS A 101 37.21 -24.07 -1.87
C LYS A 101 38.65 -23.56 -2.14
N GLY A 102 38.87 -22.25 -2.23
CA GLY A 102 40.19 -21.67 -2.50
C GLY A 102 40.74 -21.91 -3.91
N LYS A 103 39.92 -22.38 -4.86
CA LYS A 103 40.37 -22.80 -6.21
C LYS A 103 40.90 -21.66 -7.10
N TYR A 104 40.62 -20.42 -6.75
CA TYR A 104 41.09 -19.24 -7.50
C TYR A 104 42.48 -18.76 -7.09
N PHE A 105 43.03 -19.29 -5.98
CA PHE A 105 44.29 -18.85 -5.38
C PHE A 105 45.41 -19.87 -5.58
N VAL A 106 45.15 -20.91 -6.37
CA VAL A 106 46.12 -21.94 -6.77
C VAL A 106 46.54 -21.64 -8.20
#